data_AF-A0A7M1Q1C2-F1
#
_entry.id   AF-A0A7M1Q1C2-F1
#
_cell.length_a   1.000
_cell.length_b   1.000
_cell.length_c   1.000
_cell.angle_alpha   90.00
_cell.angle_beta   90.00
_cell.angle_gamma   90.00
#
_symmetry.space_group_name_H-M   'P 1'
#
loop_
_entity.id
_entity.type
_entity.pdbx_description
1 polymer ?
#
loop_
_entity_poly.entity_id
_entity_poly.type
_entity_poly.pdbx_seq_one_letter_code
_entity_poly.pdbx_strand_id
1 'polypeptide(L)'
;MTITITKEFIQRESKKHLKSIFELPELDEIIIKGVVIASLDDELVINKAIDECFHDIYSDVDVELLIKLNQDEYNSNSTIYADCLRRLGFENDILGMLHYSTIERGEVIRICKTNGMRFDLTIKAICMEGIFKLPHDEITDNLRRLDEFWFIAIQALGKLMRKDYLIASHLTHNLIQEGLVLQMEMRDKEKDTNFHRFGYKEELDYLSIIKSEEIAFAKTLDEIYNHIARLLYSAVKSYDRLYYSLNNSYKSRIENYSEIWSCYCKDINI
;
A
#
# COMPACT_ATOMS: atom_id res chain seq x y z
N MET A 1 -8.17 17.14 3.42
CA MET A 1 -7.70 17.71 2.13
C MET A 1 -8.53 17.06 1.03
N THR A 2 -9.03 17.77 0.01
CA THR A 2 -9.81 17.08 -1.04
C THR A 2 -8.87 16.43 -2.04
N ILE A 3 -8.80 15.10 -2.04
CA ILE A 3 -8.04 14.32 -3.03
C ILE A 3 -8.77 14.35 -4.38
N THR A 4 -8.01 14.59 -5.45
CA THR A 4 -8.45 14.47 -6.84
C THR A 4 -7.33 13.81 -7.63
N ILE A 5 -7.55 12.55 -8.03
CA ILE A 5 -6.60 11.80 -8.86
C ILE A 5 -7.02 11.95 -10.31
N THR A 6 -6.13 12.53 -11.12
CA THR A 6 -6.24 12.57 -12.58
C THR A 6 -4.97 12.01 -13.19
N LYS A 7 -4.99 11.81 -14.51
CA LYS A 7 -3.82 11.42 -15.27
C LYS A 7 -2.67 12.42 -15.11
N GLU A 8 -2.97 13.72 -15.19
CA GLU A 8 -1.98 14.80 -15.01
C GLU A 8 -1.44 14.86 -13.58
N PHE A 9 -2.29 14.57 -12.59
CA PHE A 9 -1.87 14.44 -11.20
C PHE A 9 -0.84 13.31 -11.05
N ILE A 10 -1.14 12.13 -11.60
CA ILE A 10 -0.25 10.96 -11.58
C ILE A 10 1.08 11.27 -12.29
N GLN A 11 1.05 11.88 -13.47
CA GLN A 11 2.26 12.31 -14.17
C GLN A 11 3.13 13.24 -13.31
N ARG A 12 2.51 14.25 -12.69
CA ARG A 12 3.21 15.24 -11.86
C ARG A 12 3.83 14.58 -10.62
N GLU A 13 3.08 13.75 -9.91
CA GLU A 13 3.58 13.09 -8.70
C GLU A 13 4.65 12.04 -9.03
N SER A 14 4.48 11.25 -10.10
CA SER A 14 5.52 10.32 -10.58
C SER A 14 6.84 11.05 -10.90
N LYS A 15 6.78 12.20 -11.57
CA LYS A 15 7.99 12.99 -11.89
C LYS A 15 8.76 13.43 -10.63
N LYS A 16 8.08 13.71 -9.51
CA LYS A 16 8.76 14.03 -8.24
C LYS A 16 9.55 12.84 -7.69
N HIS A 17 9.00 11.65 -7.79
CA HIS A 17 9.69 10.42 -7.38
C HIS A 17 10.87 10.10 -8.30
N LEU A 18 10.65 10.19 -9.62
CA LEU A 18 11.73 10.02 -10.59
C LEU A 18 12.90 10.95 -10.31
N LYS A 19 12.63 12.21 -9.94
CA LYS A 19 13.69 13.14 -9.55
C LYS A 19 14.56 12.58 -8.42
N SER A 20 13.96 12.04 -7.38
CA SER A 20 14.69 11.45 -6.24
C SER A 20 15.48 10.21 -6.68
N ILE A 21 14.89 9.39 -7.56
CA ILE A 21 15.52 8.16 -8.06
C ILE A 21 16.73 8.48 -8.95
N PHE A 22 16.64 9.47 -9.83
CA PHE A 22 17.76 9.90 -10.69
C PHE A 22 18.95 10.49 -9.90
N GLU A 23 18.73 10.91 -8.65
CA GLU A 23 19.79 11.41 -7.76
C GLU A 23 20.55 10.26 -7.05
N LEU A 24 20.12 9.00 -7.22
CA LEU A 24 20.75 7.84 -6.58
C LEU A 24 22.08 7.48 -7.26
N PRO A 25 23.20 7.40 -6.53
CA PRO A 25 24.50 7.04 -7.10
C PRO A 25 24.57 5.59 -7.60
N GLU A 26 23.74 4.71 -7.05
CA GLU A 26 23.62 3.31 -7.43
C GLU A 26 22.72 3.06 -8.65
N LEU A 27 22.01 4.08 -9.15
CA LEU A 27 21.12 3.91 -10.29
C LEU A 27 21.91 3.59 -11.57
N ASP A 28 21.43 2.60 -12.32
CA ASP A 28 21.88 2.31 -13.68
C ASP A 28 20.81 2.65 -14.72
N GLU A 29 19.58 2.20 -14.50
CA GLU A 29 18.47 2.38 -15.45
C GLU A 29 17.12 2.52 -14.74
N ILE A 30 16.23 3.33 -15.32
CA ILE A 30 14.82 3.42 -14.93
C ILE A 30 13.98 3.01 -16.14
N ILE A 31 13.03 2.10 -15.92
CA ILE A 31 12.10 1.62 -16.94
C ILE A 31 10.68 1.84 -16.42
N ILE A 32 9.82 2.49 -17.20
CA ILE A 32 8.39 2.61 -16.91
C ILE A 32 7.64 1.91 -18.02
N LYS A 33 6.85 0.88 -17.67
CA LYS A 33 6.09 0.07 -18.65
C LYS A 33 6.90 -0.43 -19.87
N GLY A 34 8.17 -0.79 -19.65
CA GLY A 34 9.07 -1.25 -20.72
C GLY A 34 9.74 -0.13 -21.53
N VAL A 35 9.48 1.14 -21.20
CA VAL A 35 10.13 2.31 -21.79
C VAL A 35 11.28 2.76 -20.90
N VAL A 36 12.50 2.79 -21.45
CA VAL A 36 13.69 3.29 -20.76
C VAL A 36 13.62 4.81 -20.64
N ILE A 37 13.79 5.31 -19.42
CA ILE A 37 13.80 6.75 -19.11
C ILE A 37 15.25 7.18 -18.92
N ALA A 38 15.83 7.83 -19.93
CA ALA A 38 17.25 8.22 -19.93
C ALA A 38 17.53 9.57 -19.24
N SER A 39 16.54 10.45 -19.14
CA SER A 39 16.68 11.78 -18.53
C SER A 39 15.34 12.28 -17.99
N LEU A 40 15.39 13.08 -16.92
CA LEU A 40 14.25 13.83 -16.40
C LEU A 40 13.73 14.90 -17.35
N ASP A 41 14.58 15.39 -18.25
CA ASP A 41 14.23 16.45 -19.21
C ASP A 41 13.38 15.92 -20.38
N ASP A 42 13.33 14.60 -20.58
CA ASP A 42 12.51 13.99 -21.62
C ASP A 42 11.07 13.79 -21.15
N GLU A 43 10.40 14.91 -20.89
CA GLU A 43 9.04 14.91 -20.35
C GLU A 43 8.04 14.16 -21.25
N LEU A 44 8.26 14.16 -22.56
CA LEU A 44 7.38 13.53 -23.53
C LEU A 44 7.44 12.01 -23.41
N VAL A 45 8.65 11.44 -23.30
CA VAL A 45 8.84 10.00 -23.09
C VAL A 45 8.32 9.58 -21.73
N ILE A 46 8.61 10.34 -20.67
CA ILE A 46 8.12 10.05 -19.31
C ILE A 46 6.59 10.02 -19.26
N ASN A 47 5.95 11.07 -19.78
CA ASN A 47 4.50 11.15 -19.78
C ASN A 47 3.89 10.01 -20.59
N LYS A 48 4.46 9.69 -21.78
CA LYS A 48 3.98 8.57 -22.58
C LYS A 48 4.07 7.24 -21.81
N ALA A 49 5.17 6.97 -21.13
CA ALA A 49 5.34 5.73 -20.38
C ALA A 49 4.37 5.63 -19.19
N ILE A 50 4.17 6.72 -18.45
CA ILE A 50 3.18 6.79 -17.35
C ILE A 50 1.75 6.61 -17.88
N ASP A 51 1.46 7.17 -19.05
CA ASP A 51 0.15 7.06 -19.68
C ASP A 51 -0.20 5.61 -20.02
N GLU A 52 0.79 4.79 -20.36
CA GLU A 52 0.61 3.35 -20.60
C GLU A 52 0.30 2.56 -19.32
N CYS A 53 0.64 3.09 -18.14
CA CYS A 53 0.20 2.56 -16.85
C CYS A 53 -1.22 3.00 -16.47
N PHE A 54 -1.69 4.15 -16.99
CA PHE A 54 -2.95 4.75 -16.61
C PHE A 54 -4.14 4.19 -17.40
N HIS A 55 -4.91 3.31 -16.76
CA HIS A 55 -6.18 2.80 -17.28
C HIS A 55 -7.37 3.49 -16.62
N ASP A 56 -7.26 3.73 -15.31
CA ASP A 56 -8.22 4.43 -14.48
C ASP A 56 -7.52 5.07 -13.28
N ILE A 57 -8.26 5.78 -12.43
CA ILE A 57 -7.71 6.44 -11.24
C ILE A 57 -7.25 5.46 -10.14
N TYR A 58 -7.48 4.15 -10.35
CA TYR A 58 -7.04 3.06 -9.48
C TYR A 58 -5.85 2.31 -10.10
N SER A 59 -5.21 2.84 -11.15
CA SER A 59 -4.00 2.22 -11.74
C SER A 59 -2.79 2.33 -10.82
N ASP A 60 -1.89 1.36 -10.93
CA ASP A 60 -0.54 1.43 -10.37
C ASP A 60 0.41 2.03 -11.42
N VAL A 61 1.43 2.77 -10.99
CA VAL A 61 2.55 3.16 -11.86
C VAL A 61 3.63 2.08 -11.73
N ASP A 62 3.85 1.33 -12.82
CA ASP A 62 4.84 0.26 -12.88
C ASP A 62 6.22 0.85 -13.18
N VAL A 63 7.13 0.81 -12.20
CA VAL A 63 8.51 1.31 -12.33
C VAL A 63 9.49 0.18 -12.04
N GLU A 64 10.36 -0.11 -12.99
CA GLU A 64 11.49 -1.01 -12.81
C GLU A 64 12.78 -0.20 -12.69
N LEU A 65 13.57 -0.52 -11.67
CA LEU A 65 14.85 0.09 -11.37
C LEU A 65 15.95 -0.95 -11.52
N LEU A 66 16.93 -0.66 -12.37
CA LEU A 66 18.18 -1.39 -12.40
C LEU A 66 19.21 -0.59 -11.61
N ILE A 67 19.77 -1.22 -10.59
CA ILE A 67 20.77 -0.60 -9.72
C ILE A 67 22.05 -1.43 -9.68
N LYS A 68 23.14 -0.80 -9.26
CA LYS A 68 24.41 -1.45 -8.99
C LYS A 68 24.60 -1.57 -7.49
N LEU A 69 24.74 -2.79 -6.98
CA LEU A 69 24.94 -3.06 -5.56
C LEU A 69 26.28 -3.71 -5.29
N ASN A 70 26.74 -3.54 -4.05
CA ASN A 70 27.87 -4.30 -3.54
C ASN A 70 27.51 -5.79 -3.44
N GLN A 71 28.44 -6.67 -3.84
CA GLN A 71 28.26 -8.12 -3.81
C GLN A 71 27.89 -8.65 -2.41
N ASP A 72 28.44 -8.05 -1.35
CA ASP A 72 28.15 -8.45 0.03
C ASP A 72 26.68 -8.22 0.40
N GLU A 73 26.09 -7.12 -0.08
CA GLU A 73 24.70 -6.76 0.22
C GLU A 73 23.74 -7.66 -0.51
N TYR A 74 23.98 -7.87 -1.81
CA TYR A 74 23.17 -8.77 -2.63
C TYR A 74 23.11 -10.19 -2.05
N ASN A 75 24.25 -10.71 -1.59
CA ASN A 75 24.36 -12.06 -1.03
C ASN A 75 23.78 -12.19 0.39
N SER A 76 23.52 -11.08 1.08
CA SER A 76 23.07 -11.10 2.48
C SER A 76 21.59 -11.44 2.65
N ASN A 77 20.84 -11.62 1.54
CA ASN A 77 19.38 -11.83 1.57
C ASN A 77 18.61 -10.69 2.28
N SER A 78 19.23 -9.51 2.41
CA SER A 78 18.58 -8.31 2.93
C SER A 78 17.62 -7.71 1.91
N THR A 79 16.64 -6.98 2.41
CA THR A 79 15.87 -6.05 1.58
C THR A 79 16.79 -5.00 0.99
N ILE A 80 16.55 -4.57 -0.25
CA ILE A 80 17.39 -3.56 -0.90
C ILE A 80 16.87 -2.17 -0.52
N TYR A 81 15.62 -1.86 -0.86
CA TYR A 81 15.02 -0.55 -0.58
C TYR A 81 13.82 -0.58 0.37
N ALA A 82 13.27 -1.75 0.71
CA ALA A 82 12.09 -1.79 1.57
C ALA A 82 12.29 -1.06 2.91
N ASP A 83 13.53 -1.01 3.39
CA ASP A 83 13.96 -0.35 4.63
C ASP A 83 14.64 1.02 4.45
N CYS A 84 14.69 1.55 3.23
CA CYS A 84 15.23 2.89 2.97
C CYS A 84 14.47 3.67 1.88
N LEU A 85 13.15 3.48 1.82
CA LEU A 85 12.22 4.11 0.86
C LEU A 85 12.31 5.63 0.73
N ARG A 86 12.78 6.33 1.77
CA ARG A 86 13.07 7.77 1.70
C ARG A 86 14.01 8.13 0.55
N ARG A 87 14.94 7.23 0.19
CA ARG A 87 15.85 7.40 -0.95
C ARG A 87 15.11 7.41 -2.28
N LEU A 88 14.02 6.66 -2.38
CA LEU A 88 13.14 6.63 -3.56
C LEU A 88 12.11 7.79 -3.56
N GLY A 89 12.25 8.75 -2.62
CA GLY A 89 11.36 9.90 -2.48
C GLY A 89 10.01 9.59 -1.82
N PHE A 90 9.87 8.43 -1.16
CA PHE A 90 8.70 8.13 -0.32
C PHE A 90 9.03 8.44 1.13
N GLU A 91 8.46 9.52 1.66
CA GLU A 91 8.69 9.97 3.03
C GLU A 91 7.48 9.63 3.91
N ASN A 92 6.89 10.62 4.56
CA ASN A 92 5.75 10.47 5.47
C ASN A 92 4.40 10.37 4.75
N ASP A 93 4.40 9.99 3.47
CA ASP A 93 3.23 9.98 2.60
C ASP A 93 2.83 8.57 2.14
N ILE A 94 3.32 7.53 2.82
CA ILE A 94 2.90 6.14 2.64
C ILE A 94 1.68 5.84 3.51
N LEU A 95 0.59 5.42 2.87
CA LEU A 95 -0.61 4.90 3.55
C LEU A 95 -0.48 3.41 3.83
N GLY A 96 0.10 2.65 2.91
CA GLY A 96 0.32 1.22 3.05
C GLY A 96 1.34 0.72 2.03
N MET A 97 1.99 -0.39 2.35
CA MET A 97 3.03 -0.99 1.53
C MET A 97 2.96 -2.52 1.61
N LEU A 98 3.27 -3.18 0.50
CA LEU A 98 3.58 -4.60 0.45
C LEU A 98 4.98 -4.80 -0.14
N HIS A 99 5.80 -5.61 0.51
CA HIS A 99 7.14 -5.93 0.04
C HIS A 99 7.35 -7.44 -0.02
N TYR A 100 7.93 -7.91 -1.12
CA TYR A 100 8.36 -9.30 -1.28
C TYR A 100 9.50 -9.37 -2.29
N SER A 101 10.27 -10.45 -2.25
CA SER A 101 11.38 -10.68 -3.20
C SER A 101 11.23 -12.03 -3.87
N THR A 102 11.56 -12.11 -5.16
CA THR A 102 11.56 -13.36 -5.93
C THR A 102 12.82 -13.44 -6.77
N ILE A 103 13.28 -14.66 -7.08
CA ILE A 103 14.46 -14.88 -7.94
C ILE A 103 14.25 -14.24 -9.32
N GLU A 104 13.04 -14.30 -9.87
CA GLU A 104 12.75 -13.83 -11.23
C GLU A 104 12.58 -12.31 -11.33
N ARG A 105 11.95 -11.68 -10.32
CA ARG A 105 11.63 -10.25 -10.37
C ARG A 105 12.59 -9.38 -9.58
N GLY A 106 13.43 -9.95 -8.73
CA GLY A 106 14.18 -9.19 -7.73
C GLY A 106 13.27 -8.76 -6.58
N GLU A 107 13.59 -7.62 -5.98
CA GLU A 107 12.78 -7.03 -4.91
C GLU A 107 11.59 -6.30 -5.51
N VAL A 108 10.39 -6.52 -4.97
CA VAL A 108 9.16 -5.84 -5.37
C VAL A 108 8.59 -5.09 -4.19
N ILE A 109 8.37 -3.79 -4.36
CA ILE A 109 7.79 -2.92 -3.36
C ILE A 109 6.57 -2.22 -3.96
N ARG A 110 5.40 -2.53 -3.43
CA ARG A 110 4.14 -1.94 -3.86
C ARG A 110 3.67 -0.95 -2.81
N ILE A 111 3.45 0.29 -3.21
CA ILE A 111 3.19 1.41 -2.30
C ILE A 111 1.83 2.01 -2.64
N CYS A 112 1.02 2.27 -1.62
CA CYS A 112 -0.09 3.20 -1.71
C CYS A 112 0.23 4.44 -0.89
N LYS A 113 0.13 5.61 -1.52
CA LYS A 113 0.34 6.89 -0.88
C LYS A 113 -0.92 7.39 -0.17
N THR A 114 -0.74 8.30 0.78
CA THR A 114 -1.84 8.98 1.50
C THR A 114 -2.75 9.81 0.59
N ASN A 115 -2.30 10.12 -0.63
CA ASN A 115 -3.09 10.77 -1.67
C ASN A 115 -3.81 9.77 -2.61
N GLY A 116 -3.74 8.47 -2.35
CA GLY A 116 -4.39 7.40 -3.12
C GLY A 116 -3.66 6.93 -4.38
N MET A 117 -2.53 7.55 -4.73
CA MET A 117 -1.68 7.09 -5.83
C MET A 117 -0.95 5.81 -5.44
N ARG A 118 -0.71 4.93 -6.42
CA ARG A 118 -0.14 3.61 -6.20
C ARG A 118 1.05 3.38 -7.13
N PHE A 119 2.08 2.72 -6.61
CA PHE A 119 3.30 2.39 -7.32
C PHE A 119 3.59 0.91 -7.18
N ASP A 120 4.06 0.29 -8.26
CA ASP A 120 4.64 -1.05 -8.26
C ASP A 120 6.12 -0.92 -8.67
N LEU A 121 7.00 -0.98 -7.68
CA LEU A 121 8.43 -0.80 -7.86
C LEU A 121 9.10 -2.17 -7.93
N THR A 122 9.74 -2.47 -9.05
CA THR A 122 10.56 -3.67 -9.21
C THR A 122 12.03 -3.26 -9.23
N ILE A 123 12.83 -3.75 -8.28
CA ILE A 123 14.24 -3.43 -8.14
C ILE A 123 15.07 -4.65 -8.49
N LYS A 124 15.91 -4.50 -9.53
CA LYS A 124 16.89 -5.48 -9.96
C LYS A 124 18.27 -4.94 -9.70
N ALA A 125 19.14 -5.79 -9.16
CA ALA A 125 20.50 -5.42 -8.81
C ALA A 125 21.51 -6.14 -9.69
N ILE A 126 22.51 -5.40 -10.16
CA ILE A 126 23.75 -5.91 -10.74
C ILE A 126 24.82 -5.82 -9.66
N CYS A 127 25.51 -6.92 -9.39
CA CYS A 127 26.59 -6.93 -8.43
C CYS A 127 27.86 -6.34 -9.01
N MET A 128 28.49 -5.41 -8.30
CA MET A 128 29.78 -4.84 -8.66
C MET A 128 30.66 -4.65 -7.41
N GLU A 129 31.97 -4.87 -7.57
CA GLU A 129 32.95 -4.63 -6.50
C GLU A 129 33.19 -3.12 -6.29
N GLY A 130 33.40 -2.72 -5.04
CA GLY A 130 33.81 -1.35 -4.69
C GLY A 130 32.67 -0.32 -4.65
N ILE A 131 31.41 -0.74 -4.74
CA ILE A 131 30.24 0.15 -4.58
C ILE A 131 29.90 0.36 -3.10
N PHE A 132 29.36 1.55 -2.81
CA PHE A 132 28.87 1.97 -1.50
C PHE A 132 27.72 1.08 -1.00
N LYS A 133 27.68 0.81 0.31
CA LYS A 133 26.61 0.04 0.96
C LYS A 133 25.41 0.91 1.27
N LEU A 134 24.20 0.42 1.04
CA LEU A 134 22.96 1.13 1.33
C LEU A 134 22.78 1.39 2.84
N PRO A 135 22.22 2.55 3.22
CA PRO A 135 21.98 2.90 4.61
C PRO A 135 20.64 2.32 5.08
N HIS A 136 20.60 1.00 5.30
CA HIS A 136 19.43 0.28 5.79
C HIS A 136 18.98 0.79 7.17
N ASP A 137 17.69 1.09 7.32
CA ASP A 137 17.07 1.38 8.63
C ASP A 137 16.44 0.09 9.21
N GLU A 138 16.31 -0.04 10.53
CA GLU A 138 15.66 -1.21 11.13
C GLU A 138 14.13 -1.07 11.06
N ILE A 139 13.45 -1.91 10.26
CA ILE A 139 11.97 -1.98 10.27
C ILE A 139 11.50 -3.05 11.26
N THR A 140 10.66 -2.64 12.21
CA THR A 140 9.98 -3.57 13.12
C THR A 140 8.85 -4.34 12.41
N ASP A 141 8.69 -5.63 12.71
CA ASP A 141 7.63 -6.48 12.12
C ASP A 141 6.19 -5.90 12.26
N ASN A 142 5.90 -5.20 13.35
CA ASN A 142 4.60 -4.56 13.58
C ASN A 142 4.26 -3.50 12.53
N LEU A 143 5.26 -2.72 12.09
CA LEU A 143 5.07 -1.71 11.04
C LEU A 143 4.79 -2.38 9.69
N ARG A 144 5.50 -3.48 9.37
CA ARG A 144 5.26 -4.23 8.12
C ARG A 144 3.82 -4.72 8.04
N ARG A 145 3.31 -5.36 9.10
CA ARG A 145 1.95 -5.93 9.11
C ARG A 145 0.87 -4.84 9.00
N LEU A 146 1.09 -3.69 9.66
CA LEU A 146 0.25 -2.50 9.52
C LEU A 146 0.25 -1.96 8.09
N ASP A 147 1.42 -1.82 7.47
CA ASP A 147 1.54 -1.31 6.11
C ASP A 147 0.90 -2.24 5.08
N GLU A 148 1.06 -3.56 5.25
CA GLU A 148 0.41 -4.58 4.41
C GLU A 148 -1.11 -4.50 4.51
N PHE A 149 -1.65 -4.35 5.73
CA PHE A 149 -3.09 -4.19 5.96
C PHE A 149 -3.66 -3.01 5.16
N TRP A 150 -3.04 -1.84 5.26
CA TRP A 150 -3.50 -0.64 4.57
C TRP A 150 -3.33 -0.72 3.05
N PHE A 151 -2.27 -1.39 2.57
CA PHE A 151 -2.11 -1.66 1.14
C PHE A 151 -3.25 -2.54 0.62
N ILE A 152 -3.56 -3.64 1.31
CA ILE A 152 -4.64 -4.56 0.94
C ILE A 152 -6.00 -3.83 0.99
N ALA A 153 -6.23 -2.95 1.97
CA ALA A 153 -7.44 -2.15 2.06
C ALA A 153 -7.68 -1.30 0.81
N ILE A 154 -6.64 -0.61 0.31
CA ILE A 154 -6.76 0.19 -0.91
C ILE A 154 -6.94 -0.68 -2.15
N GLN A 155 -6.32 -1.87 -2.20
CA GLN A 155 -6.55 -2.81 -3.30
C GLN A 155 -7.99 -3.34 -3.30
N ALA A 156 -8.52 -3.72 -2.13
CA ALA A 156 -9.91 -4.14 -1.97
C ALA A 156 -10.88 -3.05 -2.44
N LEU A 157 -10.60 -1.80 -2.05
CA LEU A 157 -11.37 -0.64 -2.46
C LEU A 157 -11.34 -0.44 -3.99
N GLY A 158 -10.15 -0.40 -4.61
CA GLY A 158 -10.05 -0.26 -6.06
C GLY A 158 -10.73 -1.40 -6.83
N LYS A 159 -10.71 -2.63 -6.30
CA LYS A 159 -11.43 -3.78 -6.87
C LYS A 159 -12.94 -3.65 -6.74
N LEU A 160 -13.42 -3.17 -5.59
CA LEU A 160 -14.83 -2.87 -5.37
C LEU A 160 -15.33 -1.82 -6.37
N MET A 161 -14.53 -0.75 -6.58
CA MET A 161 -14.85 0.30 -7.54
C MET A 161 -14.94 -0.21 -8.98
N ARG A 162 -14.05 -1.13 -9.37
CA ARG A 162 -14.09 -1.81 -10.69
C ARG A 162 -15.18 -2.87 -10.81
N LYS A 163 -16.02 -3.06 -9.79
CA LYS A 163 -17.04 -4.12 -9.70
C LYS A 163 -16.48 -5.54 -9.78
N ASP A 164 -15.21 -5.72 -9.43
CA ASP A 164 -14.56 -7.02 -9.29
C ASP A 164 -14.89 -7.59 -7.90
N TYR A 165 -16.16 -7.95 -7.70
CA TYR A 165 -16.72 -8.27 -6.38
C TYR A 165 -16.11 -9.52 -5.74
N LEU A 166 -15.65 -10.48 -6.54
CA LEU A 166 -14.99 -11.67 -6.01
C LEU A 166 -13.65 -11.32 -5.36
N ILE A 167 -12.81 -10.55 -6.05
CA ILE A 167 -11.53 -10.13 -5.48
C ILE A 167 -11.73 -9.12 -4.36
N ALA A 168 -12.64 -8.15 -4.52
CA ALA A 168 -12.94 -7.18 -3.48
C ALA A 168 -13.42 -7.85 -2.18
N SER A 169 -14.33 -8.82 -2.28
CA SER A 169 -14.82 -9.59 -1.13
C SER A 169 -13.71 -10.44 -0.52
N HIS A 170 -12.93 -11.14 -1.34
CA HIS A 170 -11.79 -11.94 -0.86
C HIS A 170 -10.80 -11.10 -0.03
N LEU A 171 -10.35 -9.96 -0.58
CA LEU A 171 -9.43 -9.07 0.12
C LEU A 171 -10.07 -8.48 1.38
N THR A 172 -11.36 -8.14 1.34
CA THR A 172 -12.10 -7.64 2.51
C THR A 172 -12.15 -8.67 3.64
N HIS A 173 -12.38 -9.95 3.32
CA HIS A 173 -12.36 -11.01 4.32
C HIS A 173 -10.97 -11.23 4.92
N ASN A 174 -9.89 -11.09 4.15
CA ASN A 174 -8.53 -11.12 4.68
C ASN A 174 -8.31 -9.98 5.70
N LEU A 175 -8.79 -8.77 5.42
CA LEU A 175 -8.72 -7.64 6.36
C LEU A 175 -9.51 -7.91 7.65
N ILE A 176 -10.71 -8.48 7.54
CA ILE A 176 -11.49 -8.89 8.72
C ILE A 176 -10.71 -9.92 9.53
N GLN A 177 -10.12 -10.92 8.88
CA GLN A 177 -9.30 -11.93 9.55
C GLN A 177 -8.13 -11.31 10.31
N GLU A 178 -7.40 -10.37 9.71
CA GLU A 178 -6.31 -9.67 10.41
C GLU A 178 -6.79 -8.89 11.64
N GLY A 179 -7.93 -8.21 11.54
CA GLY A 179 -8.55 -7.53 12.69
C GLY A 179 -9.03 -8.50 13.78
N LEU A 180 -9.45 -9.71 13.42
CA LEU A 180 -9.80 -10.76 14.38
C LEU A 180 -8.55 -11.30 15.08
N VAL A 181 -7.44 -11.52 14.37
CA VAL A 181 -6.17 -11.92 14.97
C VAL A 181 -5.69 -10.87 15.97
N LEU A 182 -5.77 -9.57 15.62
CA LEU A 182 -5.41 -8.48 16.52
C LEU A 182 -6.27 -8.49 17.80
N GLN A 183 -7.59 -8.72 17.69
CA GLN A 183 -8.46 -8.87 18.86
C GLN A 183 -8.08 -10.09 19.73
N MET A 184 -7.70 -11.21 19.11
CA MET A 184 -7.24 -12.39 19.83
C MET A 184 -5.96 -12.09 20.62
N GLU A 185 -5.00 -11.40 20.01
CA GLU A 185 -3.76 -10.96 20.69
C GLU A 185 -4.07 -10.02 21.87
N MET A 186 -4.98 -9.07 21.69
CA MET A 186 -5.41 -8.15 22.76
C MET A 186 -6.05 -8.88 23.93
N ARG A 187 -6.98 -9.80 23.64
CA ARG A 187 -7.63 -10.64 24.66
C ARG A 187 -6.60 -11.49 25.39
N ASP A 188 -5.70 -12.12 24.66
CA ASP A 188 -4.68 -13.02 25.22
C ASP A 188 -3.76 -12.26 26.19
N LYS A 189 -3.39 -11.02 25.83
CA LYS A 189 -2.69 -10.10 26.73
C LYS A 189 -3.51 -9.71 27.96
N GLU A 190 -4.80 -9.41 27.81
CA GLU A 190 -5.69 -9.06 28.93
C GLU A 190 -5.87 -10.23 29.92
N LYS A 191 -5.91 -11.46 29.40
CA LYS A 191 -6.15 -12.68 30.19
C LYS A 191 -4.87 -13.40 30.63
N ASP A 192 -3.70 -12.83 30.31
CA ASP A 192 -2.39 -13.43 30.58
C ASP A 192 -2.31 -14.89 30.10
N THR A 193 -2.77 -15.13 28.87
CA THR A 193 -2.78 -16.45 28.22
C THR A 193 -2.16 -16.34 26.84
N ASN A 194 -1.56 -17.42 26.34
CA ASN A 194 -1.09 -17.55 24.97
C ASN A 194 -1.68 -18.80 24.27
N PHE A 195 -2.63 -19.48 24.92
CA PHE A 195 -3.27 -20.68 24.40
C PHE A 195 -4.72 -20.37 23.99
N HIS A 196 -5.03 -20.51 22.70
CA HIS A 196 -6.38 -20.35 22.13
C HIS A 196 -7.31 -21.53 22.46
N ARG A 197 -7.36 -21.97 23.72
CA ARG A 197 -8.16 -23.11 24.17
C ARG A 197 -9.58 -22.72 24.61
N PHE A 198 -9.78 -21.46 24.96
CA PHE A 198 -11.02 -20.96 25.53
C PHE A 198 -11.53 -19.79 24.69
N GLY A 199 -12.83 -19.80 24.40
CA GLY A 199 -13.56 -18.65 23.87
C GLY A 199 -14.41 -18.04 24.98
N TYR A 200 -14.58 -16.72 24.94
CA TYR A 200 -15.27 -15.96 25.99
C TYR A 200 -16.56 -15.29 25.49
N LYS A 201 -17.05 -15.70 24.32
CA LYS A 201 -18.19 -15.07 23.62
C LYS A 201 -17.90 -13.61 23.29
N GLU A 202 -16.69 -13.36 22.84
CA GLU A 202 -16.17 -12.05 22.47
C GLU A 202 -17.06 -11.41 21.42
N GLU A 203 -17.35 -10.13 21.59
CA GLU A 203 -18.00 -9.34 20.55
C GLU A 203 -16.97 -8.99 19.49
N LEU A 204 -17.30 -9.24 18.22
CA LEU A 204 -16.39 -8.95 17.12
C LEU A 204 -16.42 -7.45 16.81
N ASP A 205 -15.27 -6.80 16.95
CA ASP A 205 -15.14 -5.34 16.90
C ASP A 205 -15.70 -4.75 15.59
N TYR A 206 -15.41 -5.35 14.43
CA TYR A 206 -15.93 -4.90 13.14
C TYR A 206 -17.46 -4.96 13.04
N LEU A 207 -18.13 -5.92 13.70
CA LEU A 207 -19.59 -6.00 13.72
C LEU A 207 -20.20 -4.84 14.52
N SER A 208 -19.48 -4.30 15.51
CA SER A 208 -19.96 -3.12 16.23
C SER A 208 -20.10 -1.93 15.28
N ILE A 209 -19.12 -1.70 14.41
CA ILE A 209 -19.13 -0.63 13.41
C ILE A 209 -20.28 -0.80 12.42
N ILE A 210 -20.53 -2.02 11.93
CA ILE A 210 -21.64 -2.31 11.01
C ILE A 210 -23.00 -1.96 11.62
N LYS A 211 -23.17 -2.20 12.93
CA LYS A 211 -24.44 -1.96 13.63
C LYS A 211 -24.65 -0.50 14.01
N SER A 212 -23.57 0.22 14.34
CA SER A 212 -23.67 1.56 14.91
C SER A 212 -23.57 2.69 13.90
N GLU A 213 -23.03 2.44 12.70
CA GLU A 213 -22.69 3.51 11.77
C GLU A 213 -23.43 3.39 10.43
N GLU A 214 -23.95 4.51 9.97
CA GLU A 214 -24.43 4.64 8.62
C GLU A 214 -23.25 4.90 7.67
N ILE A 215 -22.98 3.96 6.79
CA ILE A 215 -21.84 4.05 5.87
C ILE A 215 -22.30 4.81 4.63
N ALA A 216 -21.85 6.07 4.53
CA ALA A 216 -22.23 6.98 3.43
C ALA A 216 -21.94 6.38 2.04
N PHE A 217 -20.90 5.56 1.93
CA PHE A 217 -20.48 4.92 0.68
C PHE A 217 -21.34 3.71 0.26
N ALA A 218 -22.22 3.19 1.13
CA ALA A 218 -23.00 1.98 0.90
C ALA A 218 -24.49 2.29 0.67
N LYS A 219 -24.77 3.21 -0.27
CA LYS A 219 -26.10 3.75 -0.57
C LYS A 219 -26.46 3.65 -2.06
N THR A 220 -26.03 2.59 -2.70
CA THR A 220 -26.30 2.35 -4.13
C THR A 220 -27.50 1.42 -4.31
N LEU A 221 -27.98 1.24 -5.54
CA LEU A 221 -28.96 0.18 -5.86
C LEU A 221 -28.32 -1.22 -5.92
N ASP A 222 -26.99 -1.32 -5.91
CA ASP A 222 -26.25 -2.58 -5.97
C ASP A 222 -26.03 -3.15 -4.56
N GLU A 223 -26.83 -4.16 -4.22
CA GLU A 223 -26.80 -4.80 -2.90
C GLU A 223 -25.48 -5.52 -2.61
N ILE A 224 -24.83 -6.10 -3.62
CA ILE A 224 -23.55 -6.79 -3.46
C ILE A 224 -22.45 -5.78 -3.17
N TYR A 225 -22.40 -4.69 -3.94
CA TYR A 225 -21.51 -3.57 -3.67
C TYR A 225 -21.72 -3.03 -2.25
N ASN A 226 -22.96 -2.75 -1.87
CA ASN A 226 -23.27 -2.19 -0.55
C ASN A 226 -22.84 -3.14 0.58
N HIS A 227 -23.03 -4.45 0.41
CA HIS A 227 -22.60 -5.45 1.38
C HIS A 227 -21.08 -5.44 1.55
N ILE A 228 -20.33 -5.52 0.45
CA ILE A 228 -18.86 -5.52 0.48
C ILE A 228 -18.33 -4.19 1.02
N ALA A 229 -18.90 -3.05 0.62
CA ALA A 229 -18.54 -1.73 1.13
C ALA A 229 -18.69 -1.64 2.66
N ARG A 230 -19.78 -2.18 3.21
CA ARG A 230 -20.01 -2.21 4.67
C ARG A 230 -18.96 -3.05 5.39
N LEU A 231 -18.65 -4.24 4.86
CA LEU A 231 -17.62 -5.11 5.41
C LEU A 231 -16.24 -4.47 5.34
N LEU A 232 -15.88 -3.87 4.19
CA LEU A 232 -14.59 -3.24 3.99
C LEU A 232 -14.39 -2.04 4.93
N TYR A 233 -15.36 -1.12 4.99
CA TYR A 233 -15.28 0.03 5.88
C TYR A 233 -15.21 -0.37 7.35
N SER A 234 -16.02 -1.35 7.76
CA SER A 234 -15.99 -1.84 9.15
C SER A 234 -14.68 -2.53 9.50
N ALA A 235 -14.09 -3.30 8.58
CA ALA A 235 -12.80 -3.95 8.78
C ALA A 235 -11.68 -2.93 9.01
N VAL A 236 -11.56 -1.92 8.13
CA VAL A 236 -10.50 -0.90 8.25
C VAL A 236 -10.66 -0.03 9.49
N LYS A 237 -11.89 0.37 9.81
CA LYS A 237 -12.15 1.22 10.97
C LYS A 237 -11.93 0.48 12.29
N SER A 238 -12.35 -0.78 12.34
CA SER A 238 -12.10 -1.66 13.47
C SER A 238 -10.60 -1.84 13.69
N TYR A 239 -9.86 -2.22 12.63
CA TYR A 239 -8.42 -2.43 12.72
C TYR A 239 -7.67 -1.16 13.17
N ASP A 240 -7.99 0.00 12.56
CA ASP A 240 -7.39 1.28 12.92
C ASP A 240 -7.61 1.65 14.39
N ARG A 241 -8.84 1.46 14.89
CA ARG A 241 -9.19 1.69 16.30
C ARG A 241 -8.43 0.75 17.25
N LEU A 242 -8.41 -0.55 16.94
CA LEU A 242 -7.72 -1.55 17.75
C LEU A 242 -6.21 -1.26 17.80
N TYR A 243 -5.60 -0.97 16.66
CA TYR A 243 -4.18 -0.66 16.58
C TYR A 243 -3.82 0.64 17.33
N TYR A 244 -4.66 1.66 17.23
CA TYR A 244 -4.53 2.89 18.03
C TYR A 244 -4.54 2.62 19.54
N SER A 245 -5.39 1.70 20.00
CA SER A 245 -5.45 1.33 21.43
C SER A 245 -4.20 0.59 21.92
N LEU A 246 -3.49 -0.09 21.02
CA LEU A 246 -2.29 -0.87 21.34
C LEU A 246 -1.00 -0.05 21.24
N ASN A 247 -1.00 1.02 20.45
CA ASN A 247 0.19 1.81 20.16
C ASN A 247 -0.10 3.31 20.23
N ASN A 248 0.30 3.96 21.33
CA ASN A 248 0.10 5.39 21.54
C ASN A 248 0.85 6.29 20.54
N SER A 249 1.87 5.78 19.84
CA SER A 249 2.57 6.54 18.79
C SER A 249 1.94 6.34 17.41
N TYR A 250 0.99 5.41 17.25
CA TYR A 250 0.27 5.22 16.00
C TYR A 250 -0.64 6.42 15.72
N LYS A 251 -0.53 6.96 14.51
CA LYS A 251 -1.47 7.93 13.99
C LYS A 251 -2.47 7.18 13.12
N SER A 252 -3.75 7.36 13.44
CA SER A 252 -4.84 6.81 12.65
C SER A 252 -4.68 7.17 11.17
N ARG A 253 -4.95 6.21 10.28
CA ARG A 253 -4.91 6.40 8.83
C ARG A 253 -6.31 6.42 8.21
N ILE A 254 -7.36 6.34 9.03
CA ILE A 254 -8.76 6.23 8.58
C ILE A 254 -9.22 7.46 7.79
N GLU A 255 -8.72 8.65 8.14
CA GLU A 255 -9.06 9.90 7.45
C GLU A 255 -8.51 9.89 6.02
N ASN A 256 -7.22 9.55 5.84
CA ASN A 256 -6.62 9.41 4.52
C ASN A 256 -7.36 8.37 3.68
N TYR A 257 -7.66 7.20 4.26
CA TYR A 257 -8.42 6.17 3.57
C TYR A 257 -9.83 6.64 3.15
N SER A 258 -10.54 7.37 4.02
CA SER A 258 -11.87 7.91 3.73
C SER A 258 -11.84 8.99 2.64
N GLU A 259 -10.80 9.82 2.62
CA GLU A 259 -10.57 10.80 1.55
C GLU A 259 -10.32 10.11 0.20
N ILE A 260 -9.54 9.03 0.18
CA ILE A 260 -9.29 8.24 -1.04
C ILE A 260 -10.58 7.57 -1.51
N TRP A 261 -11.35 6.95 -0.61
CA TRP A 261 -12.66 6.38 -0.96
C TRP A 261 -13.58 7.43 -1.57
N SER A 262 -13.68 8.61 -0.93
CA SER A 262 -14.48 9.71 -1.45
C SER A 262 -14.01 10.18 -2.83
N CYS A 263 -12.70 10.18 -3.11
CA CYS A 263 -12.17 10.46 -4.45
C CYS A 263 -12.60 9.38 -5.45
N TYR A 264 -12.48 8.10 -5.07
CA TYR A 264 -12.77 6.96 -5.93
C TYR A 264 -14.26 6.86 -6.30
N CYS A 265 -15.16 7.20 -5.37
CA CYS A 265 -16.60 7.23 -5.64
C CYS A 265 -17.02 8.34 -6.61
N LYS A 266 -16.23 9.39 -6.83
CA LYS A 266 -16.61 10.46 -7.79
C LYS A 266 -16.48 10.02 -9.25
N ASP A 267 -15.65 9.01 -9.51
CA ASP A 267 -15.38 8.52 -10.87
C ASP A 267 -16.45 7.55 -11.37
N ILE A 268 -17.10 6.85 -10.44
CA ILE A 268 -18.28 6.06 -10.71
C ILE A 268 -19.46 7.00 -10.48
N ASN A 269 -20.28 7.28 -11.50
CA ASN A 269 -21.55 8.01 -11.33
C ASN A 269 -22.53 7.19 -10.44
N ILE A 270 -22.23 7.12 -9.14
CA ILE A 270 -23.05 6.58 -8.06
C ILE A 270 -23.73 7.75 -7.35
#